data_AF-A0ABD3YE75-F1
#
_entry.id   AF-A0ABD3YE75-F1
#
_cell.length_a   1.000
_cell.length_b   1.000
_cell.length_c   1.000
_cell.angle_alpha   90.00
_cell.angle_beta   90.00
_cell.angle_gamma   90.00
#
_symmetry.space_group_name_H-M   'P 1'
#
loop_
_entity.id
_entity.type
_entity.pdbx_description
1 polymer ?
#
loop_
_entity_poly.entity_id
_entity_poly.type
_entity_poly.pdbx_seq_one_letter_code
_entity_poly.pdbx_strand_id
1 'polypeptide(L)'
;MERLLSPQQQQEAVNVFLRLVPTLAREIELSQLASDEDLDSYRLRKGWGELCAQAKHSGLEPWLFAHMLLGTPSEELERLKALRRHMTFR
;
A
#
# COMPACT_ATOMS: atom_id res chain seq x y z
N MET A 1 16.39 39.01 -10.01
CA MET A 1 16.48 37.98 -8.95
C MET A 1 17.75 38.25 -8.17
N GLU A 2 17.63 38.85 -6.98
CA GLU A 2 18.75 39.00 -6.06
C GLU A 2 19.15 37.63 -5.54
N ARG A 3 20.45 37.28 -5.60
CA ARG A 3 20.96 36.06 -4.99
C ARG A 3 21.02 36.30 -3.48
N LEU A 4 20.14 35.63 -2.73
CA LEU A 4 20.00 35.75 -1.28
C LEU A 4 21.23 35.28 -0.49
N LEU A 5 22.16 34.57 -1.13
CA LEU A 5 23.35 34.01 -0.50
C LEU A 5 24.57 34.22 -1.41
N SER A 6 25.71 34.52 -0.79
CA SER A 6 27.00 34.50 -1.48
C SER A 6 27.33 33.07 -1.94
N PRO A 7 28.20 32.89 -2.95
CA PRO A 7 28.62 31.56 -3.40
C PRO A 7 29.17 30.68 -2.26
N GLN A 8 29.84 31.28 -1.29
CA GLN A 8 30.35 30.58 -0.11
C GLN A 8 29.22 30.13 0.82
N GLN A 9 28.25 30.99 1.09
CA GLN A 9 27.08 30.67 1.92
C GLN A 9 26.21 29.58 1.27
N GLN A 10 26.12 29.56 -0.06
CA GLN A 10 25.45 28.49 -0.79
C GLN A 10 26.18 27.15 -0.62
N GLN A 11 27.50 27.14 -0.72
CA GLN A 11 28.29 25.92 -0.54
C GLN A 11 28.17 25.37 0.89
N GLU A 12 28.17 26.24 1.90
CA GLU A 12 27.97 25.86 3.30
C GLU A 12 26.57 25.29 3.54
N ALA A 13 25.53 25.92 2.99
CA ALA A 13 24.15 25.44 3.09
C ALA A 13 23.98 24.05 2.44
N VAL A 14 24.58 23.84 1.25
CA VAL A 14 24.59 22.54 0.58
C VAL A 14 25.32 21.49 1.43
N ASN A 15 26.46 21.82 1.99
CA ASN A 15 27.22 20.90 2.85
C ASN A 15 26.44 20.51 4.12
N VAL A 16 25.72 21.46 4.73
CA VAL A 16 24.86 21.20 5.89
C VAL A 16 23.67 20.31 5.49
N PHE A 17 23.02 20.63 4.37
CA PHE A 17 21.91 19.83 3.84
C PHE A 17 22.33 18.38 3.56
N LEU A 18 23.46 18.18 2.88
CA LEU A 18 23.99 16.84 2.58
C LEU A 18 24.34 16.03 3.83
N ARG A 19 24.68 16.68 4.95
CA ARG A 19 24.93 16.02 6.24
C ARG A 19 23.63 15.65 6.98
N LEU A 20 22.60 16.49 6.85
CA LEU A 20 21.33 16.30 7.57
C LEU A 20 20.40 15.32 6.87
N VAL A 21 20.43 15.24 5.53
CA VAL A 21 19.54 14.37 4.74
C VAL A 21 19.63 12.90 5.15
N PRO A 22 20.82 12.27 5.32
CA PRO A 22 20.90 10.88 5.75
C PRO A 22 20.35 10.64 7.16
N THR A 23 20.55 11.61 8.08
CA THR A 23 20.03 11.54 9.44
C THR A 23 18.50 11.61 9.46
N LEU A 24 17.92 12.55 8.70
CA LEU A 24 16.48 12.67 8.52
C LEU A 24 15.87 11.44 7.85
N ALA A 25 16.52 10.87 6.82
CA ALA A 25 16.07 9.64 6.19
C ALA A 25 16.02 8.48 7.18
N ARG A 26 17.06 8.34 8.02
CA ARG A 26 17.12 7.32 9.06
C ARG A 26 16.09 7.52 10.16
N GLU A 27 15.84 8.76 10.58
CA GLU A 27 14.80 9.10 11.57
C GLU A 27 13.40 8.79 11.01
N ILE A 28 13.15 9.05 9.74
CA ILE A 28 11.90 8.69 9.05
C ILE A 28 11.74 7.17 8.97
N GLU A 29 12.79 6.42 8.60
CA GLU A 29 12.75 4.96 8.59
C GLU A 29 12.48 4.38 9.98
N LEU A 30 13.15 4.90 11.02
CA LEU A 30 12.94 4.47 12.42
C LEU A 30 11.54 4.84 12.92
N SER A 31 11.00 5.99 12.51
CA SER A 31 9.63 6.41 12.78
C SER A 31 8.60 5.52 12.08
N GLN A 32 8.90 5.03 10.87
CA GLN A 32 8.02 4.13 10.13
C GLN A 32 8.04 2.71 10.71
N LEU A 33 9.20 2.23 11.17
CA LEU A 33 9.35 0.93 11.85
C LEU A 33 8.60 0.87 13.19
N ALA A 34 8.47 1.99 13.91
CA ALA A 34 7.62 2.07 15.11
C ALA A 34 6.11 1.95 14.79
N SER A 35 5.73 2.01 13.51
CA SER A 35 4.37 1.81 13.00
C SER A 35 4.20 0.49 12.24
N ASP A 36 5.10 -0.48 12.38
CA ASP A 36 5.07 -1.69 11.53
C ASP A 36 3.77 -2.52 11.67
N GLU A 37 3.10 -2.47 12.81
CA GLU A 37 1.75 -3.07 12.99
C GLU A 37 0.68 -2.34 12.14
N ASP A 38 0.88 -1.04 11.88
CA ASP A 38 0.06 -0.20 11.01
C ASP A 38 0.41 -0.34 9.52
N LEU A 39 1.67 -0.60 9.16
CA LEU A 39 2.10 -0.72 7.76
C LEU A 39 1.54 -1.96 7.09
N ASP A 40 1.61 -3.12 7.73
CA ASP A 40 1.03 -4.35 7.17
C ASP A 40 -0.51 -4.29 7.18
N SER A 41 -1.10 -3.73 8.24
CA SER A 41 -2.54 -3.43 8.30
C SER A 41 -2.97 -2.43 7.21
N TYR A 42 -2.14 -1.44 6.91
CA TYR A 42 -2.38 -0.47 5.83
C TYR A 42 -2.24 -1.13 4.45
N ARG A 43 -1.20 -1.94 4.23
CA ARG A 43 -1.01 -2.72 3.00
C ARG A 43 -2.17 -3.67 2.74
N LEU A 44 -2.65 -4.36 3.78
CA LEU A 44 -3.82 -5.23 3.70
C LEU A 44 -5.08 -4.43 3.35
N ARG A 45 -5.34 -3.31 4.02
CA ARG A 45 -6.48 -2.43 3.72
C ARG A 45 -6.44 -1.89 2.29
N LYS A 46 -5.26 -1.43 1.84
CA LYS A 46 -5.05 -0.91 0.48
C LYS A 46 -5.21 -2.02 -0.56
N GLY A 47 -4.55 -3.16 -0.36
CA GLY A 47 -4.64 -4.32 -1.25
C GLY A 47 -6.07 -4.85 -1.36
N TRP A 48 -6.81 -4.89 -0.24
CA TRP A 48 -8.23 -5.24 -0.26
C TRP A 48 -9.08 -4.22 -1.02
N GLY A 49 -8.81 -2.92 -0.83
CA GLY A 49 -9.48 -1.85 -1.57
C GLY A 49 -9.28 -1.94 -3.08
N GLU A 50 -8.03 -2.18 -3.52
CA GLU A 50 -7.68 -2.35 -4.93
C GLU A 50 -8.35 -3.59 -5.53
N LEU A 51 -8.35 -4.71 -4.81
CA LEU A 51 -9.03 -5.93 -5.21
C LEU A 51 -10.53 -5.70 -5.41
N CYS A 52 -11.19 -5.01 -4.47
CA CYS A 52 -12.60 -4.66 -4.60
C CYS A 52 -12.88 -3.77 -5.81
N ALA A 53 -12.02 -2.78 -6.07
CA ALA A 53 -12.15 -1.89 -7.22
C ALA A 53 -12.02 -2.66 -8.55
N GLN A 54 -11.04 -3.55 -8.67
CA GLN A 54 -10.84 -4.38 -9.85
C GLN A 54 -11.95 -5.40 -10.07
N ALA A 55 -12.42 -6.05 -9.00
CA ALA A 55 -13.55 -6.96 -9.04
C ALA A 55 -14.80 -6.25 -9.59
N LYS A 56 -15.11 -5.05 -9.08
CA LYS A 56 -16.20 -4.21 -9.56
C LYS A 56 -16.05 -3.86 -11.05
N HIS A 57 -14.85 -3.52 -11.49
CA HIS A 57 -14.58 -3.21 -12.91
C HIS A 57 -14.80 -4.42 -13.83
N SER A 58 -14.55 -5.62 -13.30
CA SER A 58 -14.76 -6.90 -14.01
C SER A 58 -16.17 -7.46 -13.84
N GLY A 59 -17.07 -6.76 -13.13
CA GLY A 59 -18.43 -7.24 -12.84
C GLY A 59 -18.49 -8.44 -11.90
N LEU A 60 -17.43 -8.65 -11.10
CA LEU A 60 -17.30 -9.77 -10.18
C LEU A 60 -17.42 -9.30 -8.73
N GLU A 61 -17.89 -10.22 -7.88
CA GLU A 61 -17.80 -10.05 -6.43
C GLU A 61 -16.33 -10.12 -5.97
N PRO A 62 -15.89 -9.29 -5.01
CA PRO A 62 -14.49 -9.26 -4.55
C PRO A 62 -13.94 -10.62 -4.13
N TRP A 63 -14.71 -11.42 -3.38
CA TRP A 63 -14.26 -12.75 -2.95
C TRP A 63 -14.04 -13.70 -4.14
N LEU A 64 -14.90 -13.64 -5.16
CA LEU A 64 -14.80 -14.50 -6.34
C LEU A 64 -13.56 -14.14 -7.15
N PHE A 65 -13.32 -12.84 -7.32
CA PHE A 65 -12.12 -12.32 -7.97
C PHE A 65 -10.84 -12.71 -7.21
N ALA A 66 -10.85 -12.65 -5.88
CA ALA A 66 -9.72 -13.10 -5.06
C ALA A 66 -9.37 -14.57 -5.29
N HIS A 67 -10.38 -15.46 -5.31
CA HIS A 67 -10.14 -16.88 -5.57
C HIS A 67 -9.62 -17.17 -6.98
N MET A 68 -10.05 -16.39 -7.98
CA MET A 68 -9.50 -16.48 -9.33
C MET A 68 -8.02 -16.08 -9.36
N LEU A 69 -7.63 -15.00 -8.67
CA LEU A 69 -6.21 -14.59 -8.56
C LEU A 69 -5.34 -15.62 -7.85
N LEU A 70 -5.89 -16.27 -6.81
CA LEU A 70 -5.21 -17.34 -6.08
C LEU A 70 -5.14 -18.66 -6.85
N GLY A 71 -5.73 -18.75 -8.05
CA GLY A 71 -5.75 -19.97 -8.84
C GLY A 71 -6.58 -21.09 -8.21
N THR A 72 -7.62 -20.74 -7.46
CA THR A 72 -8.53 -21.73 -6.84
C THR A 72 -9.13 -22.60 -7.95
N PRO A 73 -9.08 -23.95 -7.85
CA PRO A 73 -9.65 -24.83 -8.85
C PRO A 73 -11.14 -24.55 -9.09
N SER A 74 -11.60 -24.70 -10.34
CA SER A 74 -12.98 -24.40 -10.73
C SER A 74 -14.02 -25.19 -9.94
N GLU A 75 -13.76 -26.46 -9.65
CA GLU A 75 -14.64 -27.31 -8.84
C GLU A 75 -14.84 -26.74 -7.42
N GLU A 76 -13.76 -26.27 -6.81
CA GLU A 76 -13.80 -25.68 -5.47
C GLU A 76 -14.49 -24.31 -5.50
N LEU A 77 -14.28 -23.53 -6.56
CA LEU A 77 -14.95 -22.26 -6.78
C LEU A 77 -16.48 -22.42 -6.88
N GLU A 78 -16.95 -23.46 -7.59
CA GLU A 78 -18.39 -23.75 -7.71
C GLU A 78 -18.99 -24.21 -6.37
N ARG A 79 -18.26 -25.00 -5.58
CA ARG A 79 -18.68 -25.35 -4.21
C ARG A 79 -18.83 -24.12 -3.33
N LEU A 80 -17.85 -23.22 -3.36
CA LEU A 80 -17.88 -21.97 -2.58
C LEU A 80 -19.04 -21.05 -3.01
N LYS A 81 -19.34 -20.96 -4.30
CA LYS A 81 -20.52 -20.24 -4.81
C LYS A 81 -21.82 -20.83 -4.27
N ALA A 82 -21.95 -22.16 -4.27
CA ALA A 82 -23.14 -22.84 -3.74
C ALA A 82 -23.34 -22.59 -2.24
N LEU A 83 -22.28 -22.72 -1.44
CA LEU A 83 -22.31 -22.45 0.00
C LEU A 83 -22.75 -21.02 0.31
N ARG A 84 -22.24 -20.03 -0.43
CA ARG A 84 -22.58 -18.62 -0.22
C ARG A 84 -24.04 -18.29 -0.57
N ARG A 85 -24.60 -18.92 -1.60
CA ARG A 85 -26.03 -18.79 -1.93
C ARG A 85 -26.90 -19.25 -0.75
N HIS A 86 -26.53 -20.33 -0.07
CA HIS A 86 -27.27 -20.81 1.09
C HIS A 86 -27.18 -19.89 2.32
N MET A 87 -26.11 -19.09 2.46
CA MET A 87 -25.97 -18.14 3.57
C MET A 87 -26.67 -16.80 3.35
N THR A 88 -27.01 -16.45 2.10
CA THR A 88 -27.71 -15.19 1.74
C THR A 88 -29.23 -15.30 1.77
N PHE A 89 -29.78 -16.52 1.88
CA PHE A 89 -31.20 -16.76 2.17
C PHE A 89 -31.39 -17.01 3.67
N ARG A 90 -31.29 -15.95 4.48
CA ARG A 90 -31.81 -15.91 5.86
C ARG A 90 -32.32 -14.51 6.18
#